data_AF-A0A2Z6S1X2-F1
#
_entry.id   AF-A0A2Z6S1X2-F1
#
_cell.length_a   1.000
_cell.length_b   1.000
_cell.length_c   1.000
_cell.angle_alpha   90.00
_cell.angle_beta   90.00
_cell.angle_gamma   90.00
#
_symmetry.space_group_name_H-M   'P 1'
#
loop_
_entity.id
_entity.type
_entity.pdbx_description
1 polymer ?
#
loop_
_entity_poly.entity_id
_entity_poly.type
_entity_poly.pdbx_seq_one_letter_code
_entity_poly.pdbx_strand_id
1 'polypeptide(L)'
;SSTTQQIWKESRLKFMPEETLPPPEGMIEKKYVELLMIDRSCQICKRNTKCNIYWGLEVRCCERCLLNNCVTRGKLYMEKYPREFINIMPYSYFNCEYHYWKKQLNITYSQYCNLSEENRQCWLDNKKRMLDSKINYYKQRKGEKSKNNPRNPIHISPPFTSTLLTIYK
;
A
#
# COMPACT_ATOMS: atom_id res chain seq x y z
N SER A 1 -15.22 -17.37 7.43
CA SER A 1 -15.29 -18.59 6.61
C SER A 1 -14.91 -18.27 5.17
N SER A 2 -14.57 -19.27 4.37
CA SER A 2 -14.38 -19.15 2.91
C SER A 2 -15.60 -18.54 2.23
N THR A 3 -16.81 -18.96 2.63
CA THR A 3 -18.08 -18.44 2.13
C THR A 3 -18.21 -16.92 2.29
N THR A 4 -17.87 -16.37 3.47
CA THR A 4 -17.91 -14.92 3.69
C THR A 4 -16.94 -14.17 2.78
N GLN A 5 -15.73 -14.69 2.55
CA GLN A 5 -14.76 -14.06 1.63
C GLN A 5 -15.30 -14.02 0.21
N GLN A 6 -15.92 -15.11 -0.25
CA GLN A 6 -16.49 -15.22 -1.58
C GLN A 6 -17.62 -14.20 -1.79
N ILE A 7 -18.51 -14.03 -0.81
CA ILE A 7 -19.58 -13.02 -0.87
C ILE A 7 -19.00 -11.60 -1.03
N TRP A 8 -17.97 -11.24 -0.25
CA TRP A 8 -17.33 -9.93 -0.37
C TRP A 8 -16.62 -9.73 -1.71
N LYS A 9 -15.97 -10.78 -2.23
CA LYS A 9 -15.33 -10.77 -3.55
C LYS A 9 -16.36 -10.55 -4.66
N GLU A 10 -17.44 -11.31 -4.67
CA GLU A 10 -18.51 -11.18 -5.66
C GLU A 10 -19.19 -9.81 -5.59
N SER A 11 -19.45 -9.34 -4.37
CA SER A 11 -19.96 -7.98 -4.14
C SER A 11 -19.02 -6.92 -4.71
N ARG A 12 -17.72 -6.99 -4.42
CA ARG A 12 -16.72 -6.06 -4.97
C ARG A 12 -16.75 -6.05 -6.50
N LEU A 13 -16.68 -7.21 -7.13
CA LEU A 13 -16.64 -7.30 -8.60
C LEU A 13 -17.93 -6.79 -9.24
N LYS A 14 -19.08 -6.98 -8.58
CA LYS A 14 -20.38 -6.49 -9.06
C LYS A 14 -20.52 -4.96 -8.93
N PHE A 15 -20.09 -4.39 -7.80
CA PHE A 15 -20.35 -2.97 -7.49
C PHE A 15 -19.15 -2.05 -7.78
N MET A 16 -17.96 -2.61 -8.00
CA MET A 16 -16.74 -1.92 -8.41
C MET A 16 -16.08 -2.70 -9.55
N PRO A 17 -16.70 -2.75 -10.75
CA PRO A 17 -16.19 -3.55 -11.87
C PRO A 17 -14.79 -3.13 -12.33
N GLU A 18 -14.45 -1.84 -12.16
CA GLU A 18 -13.10 -1.30 -12.44
C GLU A 18 -12.04 -1.78 -11.44
N GLU A 19 -12.45 -2.24 -10.25
CA GLU A 19 -11.56 -2.73 -9.21
C GLU A 19 -11.33 -4.24 -9.37
N THR A 20 -10.52 -4.60 -10.35
CA THR A 20 -10.25 -6.00 -10.71
C THR A 20 -9.18 -6.65 -9.82
N LEU A 21 -8.30 -5.84 -9.19
CA LEU A 21 -7.25 -6.35 -8.31
C LEU A 21 -7.82 -7.08 -7.09
N PRO A 22 -7.27 -8.25 -6.72
CA PRO A 22 -7.60 -8.90 -5.47
C PRO A 22 -7.03 -8.10 -4.27
N PRO A 23 -7.43 -8.45 -3.04
CA PRO A 23 -6.76 -7.96 -1.84
C PRO A 23 -5.26 -8.31 -1.84
N PRO A 24 -4.40 -7.48 -1.23
CA PRO A 24 -3.01 -7.85 -1.00
C PRO A 24 -2.91 -9.08 -0.07
N GLU A 25 -1.77 -9.78 -0.13
CA GLU A 25 -1.52 -10.95 0.69
C GLU A 25 -1.72 -10.67 2.19
N GLY A 26 -2.44 -11.57 2.86
CA GLY A 26 -2.79 -11.43 4.28
C GLY A 26 -3.95 -10.46 4.57
N MET A 27 -4.51 -9.80 3.55
CA MET A 27 -5.72 -8.98 3.70
C MET A 27 -6.96 -9.77 3.26
N ILE A 28 -8.00 -9.76 4.09
CA ILE A 28 -9.30 -10.34 3.76
C ILE A 28 -10.13 -9.40 2.87
N GLU A 29 -10.99 -9.97 2.02
CA GLU A 29 -11.86 -9.23 1.08
C GLU A 29 -12.73 -8.20 1.81
N LYS A 30 -13.29 -8.53 2.98
CA LYS A 30 -14.06 -7.55 3.78
C LYS A 30 -13.23 -6.29 4.05
N LYS A 31 -12.03 -6.43 4.62
CA LYS A 31 -11.16 -5.29 4.93
C LYS A 31 -10.74 -4.53 3.68
N TYR A 32 -10.51 -5.24 2.58
CA TYR A 32 -10.18 -4.63 1.30
C TYR A 32 -11.32 -3.76 0.77
N VAL A 33 -12.54 -4.29 0.74
CA VAL A 33 -13.76 -3.55 0.39
C VAL A 33 -13.97 -2.37 1.34
N GLU A 34 -13.74 -2.56 2.63
CA GLU A 34 -13.86 -1.47 3.61
C GLU A 34 -12.90 -0.31 3.34
N LEU A 35 -11.67 -0.59 2.89
CA LEU A 35 -10.72 0.45 2.49
C LEU A 35 -11.16 1.19 1.22
N LEU A 36 -11.81 0.48 0.30
CA LEU A 36 -12.32 1.03 -0.95
C LEU A 36 -13.61 1.83 -0.76
N MET A 37 -14.49 1.40 0.17
CA MET A 37 -15.91 1.78 0.19
C MET A 37 -16.44 2.38 1.49
N ILE A 38 -15.86 2.12 2.67
CA ILE A 38 -16.44 2.66 3.92
C ILE A 38 -16.31 4.17 3.88
N ASP A 39 -17.49 4.80 3.76
CA ASP A 39 -17.82 6.22 3.85
C ASP A 39 -16.82 7.11 3.12
N ARG A 40 -17.27 8.00 2.23
CA ARG A 40 -16.33 8.91 1.54
C ARG A 40 -15.50 9.77 2.53
N SER A 41 -15.74 9.70 3.84
CA SER A 41 -14.96 10.28 4.93
C SER A 41 -13.84 9.40 5.54
N CYS A 42 -12.94 10.06 6.26
CA CYS A 42 -11.81 9.48 6.98
C CYS A 42 -12.23 8.38 7.96
N GLN A 43 -11.60 7.20 7.93
CA GLN A 43 -11.91 6.11 8.87
C GLN A 43 -11.62 6.46 10.34
N ILE A 44 -10.77 7.47 10.59
CA ILE A 44 -10.36 7.87 11.93
C ILE A 44 -11.27 8.97 12.49
N CYS A 45 -11.36 10.13 11.81
CA CYS A 45 -12.13 11.26 12.32
C CYS A 45 -13.58 11.29 11.84
N LYS A 46 -13.95 10.47 10.85
CA LYS A 46 -15.30 10.37 10.24
C LYS A 46 -15.88 11.66 9.64
N ARG A 47 -15.14 12.77 9.68
CA ARG A 47 -15.58 14.10 9.24
C ARG A 47 -15.05 14.52 7.88
N ASN A 48 -13.75 14.29 7.63
CA ASN A 48 -13.11 14.81 6.41
C ASN A 48 -13.32 13.85 5.23
N THR A 49 -13.85 14.32 4.11
CA THR A 49 -14.06 13.53 2.88
C THR A 49 -12.84 13.47 1.96
N LYS A 50 -11.90 14.41 2.09
CA LYS A 50 -10.62 14.39 1.37
C LYS A 50 -9.66 13.40 2.04
N CYS A 51 -9.72 12.16 1.59
CA CYS A 51 -8.94 11.05 2.14
C CYS A 51 -8.19 10.28 1.06
N ASN A 52 -7.03 9.75 1.45
CA ASN A 52 -6.27 8.81 0.65
C ASN A 52 -6.27 7.44 1.32
N ILE A 53 -6.14 6.39 0.53
CA ILE A 53 -5.83 5.05 1.03
C ILE A 53 -4.31 4.93 1.13
N TYR A 54 -3.82 4.81 2.35
CA TYR A 54 -2.41 4.56 2.66
C TYR A 54 -2.20 3.04 2.72
N TRP A 55 -2.03 2.44 1.54
CA TRP A 55 -2.00 0.98 1.35
C TRP A 55 -1.02 0.25 2.26
N GLY A 56 0.20 0.77 2.43
CA GLY A 56 1.19 0.15 3.30
C GLY A 56 0.82 0.19 4.79
N LEU A 57 -0.08 1.09 5.20
CA LEU A 57 -0.61 1.17 6.56
C LEU A 57 -2.02 0.57 6.68
N GLU A 58 -2.62 0.16 5.55
CA GLU A 58 -3.97 -0.39 5.45
C GLU A 58 -5.04 0.49 6.10
N VAL A 59 -4.97 1.80 5.82
CA VAL A 59 -5.92 2.79 6.37
C VAL A 59 -6.32 3.82 5.32
N ARG A 60 -7.60 4.18 5.29
CA ARG A 60 -8.14 5.31 4.54
C ARG A 60 -8.37 6.48 5.49
N CYS A 61 -7.54 7.52 5.40
CA CYS A 61 -7.67 8.67 6.29
C CYS A 61 -7.30 9.98 5.61
N CYS A 62 -7.64 11.10 6.26
CA CYS A 62 -7.18 12.41 5.86
C CYS A 62 -5.73 12.63 6.35
N GLU A 63 -5.01 13.54 5.69
CA GLU A 63 -3.61 13.85 5.99
C GLU A 63 -3.37 14.19 7.46
N ARG A 64 -4.23 15.03 8.06
CA ARG A 64 -4.14 15.35 9.49
C ARG A 64 -4.18 14.10 10.39
N CYS A 65 -5.07 13.15 10.08
CA CYS A 65 -5.17 11.91 10.85
C CYS A 65 -3.98 11.00 10.60
N LEU A 66 -3.42 10.97 9.38
CA LEU A 66 -2.17 10.25 9.10
C LEU A 66 -1.04 10.77 9.99
N LEU A 67 -0.76 12.08 9.92
CA LEU A 67 0.36 12.69 10.62
C LEU A 67 0.26 12.53 12.14
N ASN A 68 -0.93 12.68 12.72
CA ASN A 68 -1.12 12.51 14.17
C ASN A 68 -0.85 11.07 14.65
N ASN A 69 -1.12 10.08 13.81
CA ASN A 69 -1.03 8.66 14.16
C ASN A 69 0.25 7.98 13.65
N CYS A 70 1.10 8.70 12.93
CA CYS A 70 2.36 8.18 12.42
C CYS A 70 3.57 8.75 13.16
N VAL A 71 4.66 7.99 13.11
CA VAL A 71 6.02 8.41 13.44
C VAL A 71 6.86 8.30 12.17
N THR A 72 7.83 9.18 11.99
CA THR A 72 8.67 9.17 10.80
C THR A 72 9.92 8.31 11.00
N ARG A 73 10.54 7.88 9.90
CA ARG A 73 11.75 7.05 9.96
C ARG A 73 12.89 7.70 10.74
N GLY A 74 13.09 9.00 10.55
CA GLY A 74 14.13 9.73 11.27
C GLY A 74 13.93 9.65 12.79
N LYS A 75 12.69 9.82 13.26
CA LYS A 75 12.35 9.66 14.69
C LYS A 75 12.55 8.22 15.17
N LEU A 76 12.15 7.22 14.38
CA LEU A 76 12.35 5.82 14.75
C LEU A 76 13.82 5.43 14.90
N TYR A 77 14.72 5.97 14.08
CA TYR A 77 16.16 5.72 14.24
C TYR A 77 16.77 6.44 15.43
N MET A 78 16.13 7.50 15.94
CA MET A 78 16.52 8.12 17.22
C MET A 78 15.96 7.35 18.43
N GLU A 79 14.92 6.55 18.24
CA GLU A 79 14.36 5.67 19.26
C GLU A 79 15.17 4.35 19.34
N LYS A 80 15.07 3.63 20.47
CA LYS A 80 15.87 2.41 20.75
C LYS A 80 15.40 1.16 19.98
N TYR A 81 14.79 1.32 18.81
CA TYR A 81 14.33 0.18 18.01
C TYR A 81 15.50 -0.49 17.28
N PRO A 82 15.59 -1.84 17.30
CA PRO A 82 16.55 -2.56 16.48
C PRO A 82 16.32 -2.31 14.99
N ARG A 83 17.41 -2.22 14.20
CA ARG A 83 17.30 -1.89 12.77
C ARG A 83 16.56 -2.96 11.98
N GLU A 84 16.80 -4.22 12.30
CA GLU A 84 16.13 -5.36 11.68
C GLU A 84 14.62 -5.34 11.94
N PHE A 85 14.19 -4.83 13.10
CA PHE A 85 12.78 -4.60 13.38
C PHE A 85 12.21 -3.47 12.51
N ILE A 86 12.87 -2.32 12.40
CA ILE A 86 12.39 -1.21 11.56
C ILE A 86 12.25 -1.65 10.09
N ASN A 87 13.15 -2.50 9.60
CA ASN A 87 13.18 -2.98 8.21
C ASN A 87 12.00 -3.89 7.81
N ILE A 88 11.29 -4.47 8.78
CA ILE A 88 10.10 -5.29 8.53
C ILE A 88 8.79 -4.53 8.72
N MET A 89 8.85 -3.29 9.21
CA MET A 89 7.64 -2.56 9.57
C MET A 89 6.93 -2.00 8.35
N PRO A 90 5.60 -2.18 8.23
CA PRO A 90 4.81 -1.53 7.21
C PRO A 90 4.90 -0.01 7.31
N TYR A 91 4.99 0.65 6.16
CA TYR A 91 5.11 2.09 6.07
C TYR A 91 4.29 2.65 4.89
N SER A 92 4.03 3.94 4.91
CA SER A 92 3.61 4.69 3.73
C SER A 92 4.60 5.79 3.42
N TYR A 93 4.91 5.95 2.12
CA TYR A 93 5.75 7.05 1.64
C TYR A 93 4.85 8.23 1.24
N PHE A 94 5.03 9.35 1.92
CA PHE A 94 4.22 10.55 1.77
C PHE A 94 5.08 11.78 2.08
N ASN A 95 4.93 12.86 1.31
CA ASN A 95 5.73 14.09 1.44
C ASN A 95 7.24 13.83 1.58
N CYS A 96 7.77 12.96 0.71
CA CYS A 96 9.18 12.56 0.69
C CYS A 96 9.71 11.87 1.96
N GLU A 97 8.82 11.36 2.83
CA GLU A 97 9.20 10.73 4.08
C GLU A 97 8.42 9.43 4.35
N TYR A 98 9.06 8.51 5.06
CA TYR A 98 8.47 7.23 5.46
C TYR A 98 7.72 7.38 6.78
N HIS A 99 6.45 7.01 6.76
CA HIS A 99 5.54 7.13 7.89
C HIS A 99 5.11 5.74 8.37
N TYR A 100 5.22 5.52 9.68
CA TYR A 100 4.92 4.25 10.36
C TYR A 100 3.78 4.46 11.34
N TRP A 101 2.77 3.59 11.31
CA TRP A 101 1.60 3.75 12.17
C TRP A 101 1.92 3.35 13.62
N LYS A 102 1.82 4.30 14.55
CA LYS A 102 2.21 4.12 15.97
C LYS A 102 1.56 2.89 16.61
N LYS A 103 0.26 2.68 16.37
CA LYS A 103 -0.48 1.53 16.93
C LYS A 103 0.07 0.19 16.43
N GLN A 104 0.38 0.09 15.14
CA GLN A 104 0.95 -1.15 14.56
C GLN A 104 2.36 -1.37 15.10
N LEU A 105 3.13 -0.31 15.23
CA LEU A 105 4.48 -0.35 15.74
C LEU A 105 4.54 -0.86 17.18
N ASN A 106 3.72 -0.31 18.07
CA ASN A 106 3.65 -0.75 19.47
C ASN A 106 3.28 -2.22 19.61
N ILE A 107 2.25 -2.68 18.89
CA ILE A 107 1.81 -4.08 18.91
C ILE A 107 2.90 -5.00 18.37
N THR A 108 3.49 -4.65 17.23
CA THR A 108 4.48 -5.49 16.55
C THR A 108 5.80 -5.54 17.31
N TYR A 109 6.19 -4.43 17.95
CA TYR A 109 7.38 -4.40 18.79
C TYR A 109 7.21 -5.21 20.06
N SER A 110 6.04 -5.13 20.70
CA SER A 110 5.72 -6.00 21.83
C SER A 110 5.82 -7.49 21.47
N GLN A 111 5.33 -7.87 20.27
CA GLN A 111 5.52 -9.23 19.75
C GLN A 111 7.01 -9.56 19.59
N TYR A 112 7.79 -8.68 18.96
CA TYR A 112 9.22 -8.87 18.73
C TYR A 112 10.00 -9.07 20.05
N CYS A 113 9.73 -8.26 21.07
CA CYS A 113 10.38 -8.37 22.39
C CYS A 113 10.06 -9.67 23.12
N ASN A 114 8.89 -10.26 22.86
CA ASN A 114 8.45 -11.50 23.49
C ASN A 114 8.91 -12.77 22.74
N LEU A 115 9.66 -12.64 21.64
CA LEU A 115 10.20 -13.78 20.90
C LEU A 115 11.46 -14.33 21.58
N SER A 116 11.53 -15.67 21.66
CA SER A 116 12.80 -16.35 21.92
C SER A 116 13.79 -16.07 20.79
N GLU A 117 15.07 -16.16 21.11
CA GLU A 117 16.16 -15.90 20.15
C GLU A 117 16.09 -16.85 18.94
N GLU A 118 15.81 -18.13 19.18
CA GLU A 118 15.65 -19.18 18.17
C GLU A 118 14.55 -18.87 17.13
N ASN A 119 13.45 -18.25 17.57
CA ASN A 119 12.31 -17.94 16.69
C ASN A 119 12.42 -16.57 16.03
N ARG A 120 13.34 -15.71 16.47
CA ARG A 120 13.40 -14.31 16.08
C ARG A 120 13.66 -14.14 14.59
N GLN A 121 14.64 -14.86 14.05
CA GLN A 121 15.02 -14.71 12.64
C GLN A 121 13.91 -15.17 11.70
N CYS A 122 13.35 -16.36 11.92
CA CYS A 122 12.24 -16.89 11.12
C CYS A 122 11.02 -15.95 11.13
N TRP A 123 10.72 -15.35 12.29
CA TRP A 123 9.65 -14.36 12.41
C TRP A 123 9.95 -13.08 11.61
N LEU A 124 11.18 -12.55 11.68
CA LEU A 124 11.62 -11.38 10.91
C LEU A 124 11.52 -11.66 9.40
N ASP A 125 12.00 -12.81 8.93
CA ASP A 125 11.97 -13.19 7.52
C ASP A 125 10.53 -13.31 7.00
N ASN A 126 9.63 -13.90 7.80
CA ASN A 126 8.21 -13.96 7.46
C ASN A 126 7.60 -12.55 7.34
N LYS A 127 7.86 -11.68 8.32
CA LYS A 127 7.37 -10.29 8.27
C LYS A 127 7.94 -9.51 7.09
N LYS A 128 9.22 -9.73 6.76
CA LYS A 128 9.87 -9.12 5.61
C LYS A 128 9.21 -9.55 4.30
N ARG A 129 8.97 -10.85 4.13
CA ARG A 129 8.24 -11.40 2.97
C ARG A 129 6.83 -10.80 2.84
N MET A 130 6.09 -10.69 3.94
CA MET A 130 4.77 -10.03 3.94
C MET A 130 4.85 -8.55 3.53
N LEU A 131 5.86 -7.83 4.02
CA LEU A 131 6.08 -6.43 3.65
C LEU A 131 6.39 -6.28 2.15
N ASP A 132 7.29 -7.12 1.62
CA ASP A 132 7.69 -7.08 0.22
C ASP A 132 6.52 -7.40 -0.71
N SER A 133 5.69 -8.37 -0.34
CA SER A 133 4.42 -8.68 -1.03
C SER A 133 3.50 -7.46 -1.12
N LYS A 134 3.32 -6.72 0.00
CA LYS A 134 2.52 -5.48 0.01
C LYS A 134 3.14 -4.35 -0.82
N ILE A 135 4.47 -4.21 -0.79
CA ILE A 135 5.18 -3.23 -1.62
C ILE A 135 4.98 -3.52 -3.10
N ASN A 136 5.08 -4.78 -3.50
CA ASN A 136 4.87 -5.20 -4.89
C ASN A 136 3.42 -4.96 -5.33
N TYR A 137 2.45 -5.29 -4.48
CA TYR A 137 1.04 -4.99 -4.72
C TYR A 137 0.81 -3.49 -4.97
N TYR A 138 1.40 -2.62 -4.13
CA TYR A 138 1.30 -1.17 -4.31
C TYR A 138 1.90 -0.69 -5.63
N LYS A 139 3.06 -1.23 -6.04
CA LYS A 139 3.71 -0.92 -7.31
C LYS A 139 2.80 -1.31 -8.49
N GLN A 140 2.22 -2.50 -8.47
CA GLN A 140 1.26 -2.96 -9.47
C GLN A 140 0.08 -2.00 -9.59
N ARG A 141 -0.56 -1.68 -8.46
CA ARG A 141 -1.72 -0.78 -8.41
C ARG A 141 -1.43 0.62 -8.94
N LYS A 142 -0.24 1.16 -8.65
CA LYS A 142 0.22 2.42 -9.24
C LYS A 142 0.38 2.33 -10.75
N GLY A 143 0.96 1.22 -11.24
CA GLY A 143 1.12 0.96 -12.67
C GLY A 143 -0.22 0.90 -13.41
N GLU A 144 -1.20 0.18 -12.87
CA GLU A 144 -2.55 0.06 -13.48
C GLU A 144 -3.28 1.40 -13.55
N LYS A 145 -3.19 2.22 -12.50
CA LYS A 145 -3.72 3.60 -12.52
C LYS A 145 -3.07 4.48 -13.58
N SER A 146 -1.78 4.27 -13.85
CA SER A 146 -1.06 5.01 -14.89
C SER A 146 -1.45 4.58 -16.30
N LYS A 147 -1.76 3.30 -16.51
CA LYS A 147 -2.22 2.75 -17.80
C LYS A 147 -3.64 3.20 -18.12
N ASN A 148 -4.50 3.25 -17.11
CA ASN A 148 -5.90 3.62 -17.27
C ASN A 148 -6.14 5.13 -17.16
N ASN A 149 -5.08 5.96 -17.17
CA ASN A 149 -5.20 7.41 -17.17
C ASN A 149 -5.45 7.90 -18.61
N PRO A 150 -6.64 8.46 -18.94
CA PRO A 150 -6.98 8.89 -20.29
C PRO A 150 -6.09 10.03 -20.83
N ARG A 151 -5.22 10.62 -20.00
CA ARG A 151 -4.21 11.61 -20.43
C ARG A 151 -2.87 11.00 -20.88
N ASN A 152 -2.76 9.67 -20.92
CA ASN A 152 -1.54 9.00 -21.35
C ASN A 152 -1.82 8.25 -22.66
N PRO A 153 -1.86 8.95 -23.82
CA PRO A 153 -2.03 8.28 -25.09
C PRO A 153 -0.85 7.34 -25.28
N ILE A 154 -1.15 6.07 -25.54
CA ILE A 154 -0.16 5.08 -25.96
C ILE A 154 0.42 5.61 -27.27
N HIS A 155 1.59 6.26 -27.20
CA HIS A 155 2.39 6.55 -28.37
C HIS A 155 2.93 5.21 -28.87
N ILE A 156 2.18 4.57 -29.75
CA ILE A 156 2.72 3.54 -30.63
C ILE A 156 3.55 4.31 -31.65
N SER A 157 4.84 4.48 -31.36
CA SER A 157 5.79 4.95 -32.38
C SER A 157 5.77 3.92 -33.52
N PRO A 158 5.47 4.32 -34.77
CA PRO A 158 5.55 3.39 -35.88
C PRO A 158 7.02 2.96 -36.07
N PRO A 159 7.27 1.75 -36.61
CA PRO A 159 8.62 1.28 -36.86
C PRO A 159 9.30 2.23 -37.86
N PHE A 160 10.49 2.70 -37.51
CA PHE A 160 11.30 3.55 -38.36
C PHE A 160 11.61 2.82 -39.68
N THR A 161 10.91 3.19 -40.76
CA THR A 161 11.40 2.96 -42.12
C THR A 161 12.19 4.20 -42.54
N SER A 162 13.51 4.08 -42.46
CA SER A 162 14.47 5.06 -42.95
C SER A 162 14.51 5.02 -44.48
N THR A 163 14.07 6.07 -45.17
CA THR A 163 14.80 6.58 -46.35
C THR A 163 14.51 8.05 -46.57
N LEU A 164 15.56 8.87 -46.44
CA LEU A 164 15.61 10.31 -46.71
C LEU A 164 15.41 10.59 -48.21
N LEU A 165 14.55 11.55 -48.54
CA LEU A 165 14.48 12.22 -49.83
C LEU A 165 15.40 13.45 -49.79
N THR A 166 16.42 13.43 -50.64
CA THR A 166 17.40 14.52 -50.82
C THR A 166 16.73 15.76 -51.38
N ILE A 167 17.02 16.90 -50.75
CA ILE A 167 16.53 18.25 -51.07
C ILE A 167 17.30 18.80 -52.28
N TYR A 168 16.57 19.42 -53.21
CA TYR A 168 17.12 20.29 -54.26
C TYR A 168 17.84 21.51 -53.66
N LYS A 169 19.12 21.68 -54.00
CA LYS A 169 19.74 22.94 -54.42
C LYS A 169 21.04 22.65 -55.18
#